data_AF-A0A4Q3EX32-F1
#
_entry.id   AF-A0A4Q3EX32-F1
#
_cell.length_a   1.000
_cell.length_b   1.000
_cell.length_c   1.000
_cell.angle_alpha   90.00
_cell.angle_beta   90.00
_cell.angle_gamma   90.00
#
_symmetry.space_group_name_H-M   'P 1'
#
loop_
_entity.id
_entity.type
_entity.pdbx_description
1 polymer ?
#
loop_
_entity_poly.entity_id
_entity_poly.type
_entity_poly.pdbx_seq_one_letter_code
_entity_poly.pdbx_strand_id
1 'polypeptide(L)'
;LSVHTIVSFDFATSVIPGWHTTIFPPYFVAGAIFSGFAMVNTLLIVCRRIMGLEDYITVGHLEAMNKVIVLTGSIVGVAYLTELFMAWYSQVLYEQEAFNWRILGPYWWSYWAMMTCNVVSPQLFWFKKLRRNVPFTFIMSIVVNIGMWFERFVIIVTSLYRDYLPGSWTYYTPTWPEVGFYLGTFGLFFTCFFLFAKYFPVIAIAEIKFVLKTSGEAQKARMAVIDQKSTEEFVHEQMAHH
;
A
#
# COMPACT_ATOMS: atom_id res chain seq x y z
N LEU A 1 10.64 6.79 -5.31
CA LEU A 1 11.62 5.99 -4.56
C LEU A 1 12.39 6.87 -3.57
N SER A 2 13.13 7.89 -4.03
CA SER A 2 13.99 8.74 -3.18
C SER A 2 13.30 9.42 -1.99
N VAL A 3 12.09 9.98 -2.14
CA VAL A 3 11.43 10.74 -1.05
C VAL A 3 11.16 9.86 0.19
N HIS A 4 10.57 8.68 0.00
CA HIS A 4 10.32 7.76 1.12
C HIS A 4 11.60 7.12 1.68
N THR A 5 12.65 6.99 0.85
CA THR A 5 13.99 6.61 1.30
C THR A 5 14.60 7.69 2.19
N ILE A 6 14.45 8.97 1.86
CA ILE A 6 14.96 10.09 2.69
C ILE A 6 14.26 10.11 4.05
N VAL A 7 12.93 10.02 4.08
CA VAL A 7 12.17 9.93 5.35
C VAL A 7 12.61 8.71 6.16
N SER A 8 12.96 7.61 5.50
CA SER A 8 13.52 6.44 6.19
C SER A 8 14.92 6.67 6.74
N PHE A 9 15.74 7.51 6.10
CA PHE A 9 17.09 7.81 6.59
C PHE A 9 17.08 8.61 7.89
N ASP A 10 16.05 9.43 8.13
CA ASP A 10 15.87 10.13 9.40
C ASP A 10 15.84 9.15 10.60
N PHE A 11 15.35 7.93 10.38
CA PHE A 11 15.41 6.85 11.37
C PHE A 11 16.70 6.02 11.24
N ALA A 12 17.00 5.53 10.03
CA ALA A 12 18.05 4.54 9.81
C ALA A 12 19.47 5.04 10.13
N THR A 13 19.70 6.36 10.07
CA THR A 13 20.98 6.98 10.41
C THR A 13 21.14 7.27 11.91
N SER A 14 20.08 7.11 12.69
CA SER A 14 20.11 7.22 14.15
C SER A 14 20.80 6.01 14.79
N VAL A 15 21.20 6.16 16.05
CA VAL A 15 21.85 5.12 16.88
C VAL A 15 20.86 4.38 17.80
N ILE A 16 19.57 4.70 17.71
CA ILE A 16 18.52 4.09 18.54
C ILE A 16 18.36 2.60 18.20
N PRO A 17 18.28 1.71 19.22
CA PRO A 17 18.03 0.28 19.01
C PRO A 17 16.75 0.06 18.21
N GLY A 18 16.84 -0.75 17.16
CA GLY A 18 15.71 -1.04 16.28
C GLY A 18 15.40 0.05 15.24
N TRP A 19 16.18 1.13 15.16
CA TRP A 19 16.20 2.06 14.02
C TRP A 19 17.43 1.89 13.14
N HIS A 20 18.57 1.54 13.74
CA HIS A 20 19.84 1.40 13.03
C HIS A 20 19.91 0.13 12.16
N THR A 21 19.03 0.02 11.16
CA THR A 21 19.00 -1.12 10.25
C THR A 21 19.07 -0.66 8.80
N THR A 22 19.87 -1.35 8.00
CA THR A 22 20.15 -0.98 6.60
C THR A 22 19.02 -1.36 5.64
N ILE A 23 18.09 -2.21 6.08
CA ILE A 23 16.92 -2.62 5.28
C ILE A 23 15.80 -1.58 5.29
N PHE A 24 15.83 -0.62 6.23
CA PHE A 24 14.78 0.38 6.40
C PHE A 24 14.43 1.15 5.10
N PRO A 25 15.38 1.73 4.36
CA PRO A 25 15.05 2.54 3.18
C PRO A 25 14.24 1.83 2.08
N PRO A 26 14.60 0.63 1.59
CA PRO A 26 13.77 -0.09 0.62
C PRO A 26 12.45 -0.60 1.22
N TYR A 27 12.45 -0.95 2.51
CA TYR A 27 11.25 -1.40 3.21
C TYR A 27 10.21 -0.27 3.39
N PHE A 28 10.62 0.93 3.78
CA PHE A 28 9.73 2.10 3.89
C PHE A 28 9.08 2.46 2.55
N VAL A 29 9.82 2.29 1.45
CA VAL A 29 9.30 2.48 0.10
C VAL A 29 8.25 1.42 -0.24
N ALA A 30 8.53 0.14 0.04
CA ALA A 30 7.56 -0.94 -0.16
C ALA A 30 6.29 -0.69 0.66
N GLY A 31 6.46 -0.25 1.91
CA GLY A 31 5.37 0.15 2.79
C GLY A 31 4.56 1.33 2.25
N ALA A 32 5.20 2.35 1.68
CA ALA A 32 4.50 3.48 1.06
C ALA A 32 3.64 3.04 -0.12
N ILE A 33 4.12 2.13 -0.96
CA ILE A 33 3.34 1.56 -2.06
C ILE A 33 2.17 0.74 -1.49
N PHE A 34 2.44 -0.11 -0.50
CA PHE A 34 1.42 -0.95 0.13
C PHE A 34 0.26 -0.14 0.75
N SER A 35 0.56 0.84 1.61
CA SER A 35 -0.46 1.73 2.18
C SER A 35 -1.09 2.65 1.13
N GLY A 36 -0.31 3.15 0.17
CA GLY A 36 -0.81 4.01 -0.90
C GLY A 36 -1.87 3.31 -1.74
N PHE A 37 -1.61 2.09 -2.21
CA PHE A 37 -2.59 1.31 -2.97
C PHE A 37 -3.82 0.94 -2.14
N ALA A 38 -3.66 0.70 -0.83
CA ALA A 38 -4.79 0.50 0.06
C ALA A 38 -5.66 1.77 0.19
N MET A 39 -5.05 2.94 0.41
CA MET A 39 -5.79 4.21 0.43
C MET A 39 -6.49 4.49 -0.91
N VAL A 40 -5.81 4.28 -2.04
CA VAL A 40 -6.44 4.43 -3.36
C VAL A 40 -7.63 3.48 -3.50
N ASN A 41 -7.52 2.21 -3.10
CA ASN A 41 -8.66 1.28 -3.11
C ASN A 41 -9.85 1.79 -2.30
N THR A 42 -9.61 2.30 -1.09
CA THR A 42 -10.67 2.87 -0.23
C THR A 42 -11.42 3.99 -0.95
N LEU A 43 -10.69 4.95 -1.52
CA LEU A 43 -11.29 6.11 -2.20
C LEU A 43 -11.93 5.72 -3.54
N LEU A 44 -11.23 4.90 -4.32
CA LEU A 44 -11.67 4.45 -5.64
C LEU A 44 -12.98 3.67 -5.56
N ILE A 45 -13.14 2.77 -4.57
CA ILE A 45 -14.38 2.01 -4.38
C ILE A 45 -15.54 2.94 -4.02
N VAL A 46 -15.31 3.93 -3.15
CA VAL A 46 -16.33 4.93 -2.77
C VAL A 46 -16.71 5.79 -3.97
N CYS A 47 -15.74 6.39 -4.67
CA CYS A 47 -15.98 7.19 -5.87
C CYS A 47 -16.65 6.38 -6.98
N ARG A 48 -16.21 5.14 -7.20
CA ARG A 48 -16.80 4.21 -8.17
C ARG A 48 -18.29 4.05 -7.95
N ARG A 49 -18.73 3.92 -6.69
CA ARG A 49 -20.13 3.70 -6.35
C ARG A 49 -20.96 4.99 -6.35
N ILE A 50 -20.41 6.09 -5.83
CA ILE A 50 -21.13 7.37 -5.71
C ILE A 50 -21.28 8.07 -7.07
N MET A 51 -20.24 8.00 -7.91
CA MET A 51 -20.20 8.69 -9.20
C MET A 51 -20.62 7.80 -10.38
N GLY A 52 -21.04 6.54 -10.13
CA GLY A 52 -21.49 5.62 -11.18
C GLY A 52 -20.39 5.25 -12.19
N LEU A 53 -19.14 5.10 -11.74
CA LEU A 53 -17.98 4.84 -12.62
C LEU A 53 -17.71 3.34 -12.79
N GLU A 54 -18.71 2.48 -12.60
CA GLU A 54 -18.53 1.03 -12.62
C GLU A 54 -18.01 0.46 -13.95
N ASP A 55 -18.37 1.10 -15.07
CA ASP A 55 -17.96 0.69 -16.42
C ASP A 55 -16.52 1.08 -16.75
N TYR A 56 -16.03 2.18 -16.16
CA TYR A 56 -14.65 2.63 -16.33
C TYR A 56 -13.71 1.92 -15.34
N ILE A 57 -14.12 1.85 -14.07
CA ILE A 57 -13.35 1.22 -12.99
C ILE A 57 -13.85 -0.22 -12.83
N THR A 58 -13.41 -1.08 -13.74
CA THR A 58 -13.79 -2.49 -13.74
C THR A 58 -13.19 -3.25 -12.54
N VAL A 59 -13.76 -4.42 -12.23
CA VAL A 59 -13.21 -5.35 -11.23
C VAL A 59 -11.79 -5.80 -11.57
N GLY A 60 -11.39 -5.74 -12.86
CA GLY A 60 -10.03 -6.02 -13.29
C GLY A 60 -9.00 -5.05 -12.69
N HIS A 61 -9.35 -3.76 -12.58
CA HIS A 61 -8.49 -2.76 -11.94
C HIS A 61 -8.29 -3.06 -10.46
N LEU A 62 -9.39 -3.35 -9.73
CA LEU A 62 -9.33 -3.74 -8.32
C LEU A 62 -8.50 -5.01 -8.11
N GLU A 63 -8.66 -6.00 -8.99
CA GLU A 63 -7.86 -7.24 -8.92
C GLU A 63 -6.37 -6.96 -9.13
N ALA A 64 -6.00 -6.11 -10.09
CA ALA A 64 -4.63 -5.71 -10.35
C ALA A 64 -4.02 -4.95 -9.17
N MET A 65 -4.76 -4.00 -8.59
CA MET A 65 -4.34 -3.27 -7.40
C MET A 65 -4.13 -4.20 -6.21
N ASN A 66 -5.05 -5.13 -5.98
CA ASN A 66 -4.91 -6.11 -4.90
C ASN A 66 -3.70 -7.05 -5.10
N LYS A 67 -3.32 -7.37 -6.34
CA LYS A 67 -2.07 -8.12 -6.61
C LYS A 67 -0.83 -7.31 -6.19
N VAL A 68 -0.83 -6.01 -6.46
CA VAL A 68 0.26 -5.12 -6.02
C VAL A 68 0.32 -5.07 -4.49
N ILE A 69 -0.83 -4.95 -3.82
CA ILE A 69 -0.92 -4.99 -2.35
C ILE A 69 -0.36 -6.29 -1.77
N VAL A 70 -0.67 -7.45 -2.37
CA VAL A 70 -0.09 -8.74 -1.95
C VAL A 70 1.42 -8.75 -2.11
N LEU A 71 1.92 -8.31 -3.26
CA LEU A 71 3.35 -8.30 -3.55
C LEU A 71 4.11 -7.42 -2.55
N THR A 72 3.68 -6.17 -2.38
CA THR A 72 4.37 -5.23 -1.50
C THR A 72 4.18 -5.57 -0.03
N GLY A 73 3.00 -6.04 0.37
CA GLY A 73 2.75 -6.56 1.72
C GLY A 73 3.62 -7.78 2.05
N SER A 74 3.90 -8.65 1.06
CA SER A 74 4.82 -9.78 1.25
C SER A 74 6.27 -9.32 1.38
N ILE A 75 6.71 -8.31 0.61
CA ILE A 75 8.04 -7.70 0.75
C ILE A 75 8.20 -7.08 2.15
N VAL A 76 7.19 -6.35 2.61
CA VAL A 76 7.13 -5.78 3.97
C VAL A 76 7.19 -6.89 5.03
N GLY A 77 6.43 -7.97 4.86
CA GLY A 77 6.47 -9.12 5.78
C GLY A 77 7.85 -9.80 5.83
N VAL A 78 8.53 -9.95 4.70
CA VAL A 78 9.90 -10.46 4.65
C VAL A 78 10.86 -9.52 5.38
N ALA A 79 10.71 -8.20 5.24
CA ALA A 79 11.54 -7.24 5.97
C ALA A 79 11.35 -7.38 7.50
N TYR A 80 10.11 -7.50 8.00
CA TYR A 80 9.86 -7.71 9.42
C TYR A 80 10.49 -9.01 9.96
N LEU A 81 10.38 -10.10 9.20
CA LEU A 81 10.99 -11.38 9.57
C LEU A 81 12.52 -11.29 9.54
N THR A 82 13.07 -10.55 8.59
CA THR A 82 14.51 -10.31 8.49
C THR A 82 15.00 -9.49 9.69
N GLU A 83 14.26 -8.48 10.13
CA GLU A 83 14.56 -7.71 11.33
C GLU A 83 14.56 -8.58 12.60
N LEU A 84 13.53 -9.41 12.77
CA LEU A 84 13.47 -10.38 13.87
C LEU A 84 14.66 -11.35 13.84
N PHE A 85 14.98 -11.86 12.65
CA PHE A 85 16.09 -12.77 12.45
C PHE A 85 17.43 -12.09 12.76
N MET A 86 17.64 -10.87 12.27
CA MET A 86 18.88 -10.11 12.47
C MET A 86 19.06 -9.72 13.94
N ALA A 87 18.00 -9.33 14.65
CA ALA A 87 18.08 -9.05 16.08
C ALA A 87 18.50 -10.28 16.89
N TRP A 88 17.96 -11.45 16.54
CA TRP A 88 18.39 -12.72 17.15
C TRP A 88 19.83 -13.08 16.73
N TYR A 89 20.18 -12.92 15.46
CA TYR A 89 21.49 -13.29 14.90
C TYR A 89 22.64 -12.37 15.33
N SER A 90 22.39 -11.07 15.54
CA SER A 90 23.44 -10.06 15.85
C SER A 90 24.07 -10.26 17.23
N GLN A 91 23.39 -10.97 18.13
CA GLN A 91 23.82 -11.20 19.53
C GLN A 91 24.07 -9.90 20.33
N VAL A 92 23.54 -8.77 19.85
CA VAL A 92 23.56 -7.51 20.58
C VAL A 92 22.40 -7.50 21.57
N LEU A 93 22.73 -7.49 22.87
CA LEU A 93 21.74 -7.56 23.96
C LEU A 93 20.62 -6.53 23.79
N TYR A 94 20.96 -5.28 23.46
CA TYR A 94 19.97 -4.21 23.31
C TYR A 94 19.03 -4.41 22.11
N GLU A 95 19.49 -5.02 21.01
CA GLU A 95 18.62 -5.33 19.86
C GLU A 95 17.68 -6.50 20.17
N GLN A 96 18.20 -7.56 20.80
CA GLN A 96 17.39 -8.71 21.22
C GLN A 96 16.31 -8.28 22.22
N GLU A 97 16.69 -7.49 23.22
CA GLU A 97 15.77 -6.95 24.21
C GLU A 97 14.73 -6.05 23.54
N ALA A 98 15.13 -5.14 22.64
CA ALA A 98 14.18 -4.27 21.93
C ALA A 98 13.08 -5.08 21.20
N PHE A 99 13.44 -6.17 20.52
CA PHE A 99 12.45 -7.03 19.86
C PHE A 99 11.62 -7.86 20.86
N ASN A 100 12.22 -8.36 21.95
CA ASN A 100 11.47 -9.02 23.02
C ASN A 100 10.42 -8.09 23.62
N TRP A 101 10.75 -6.82 23.86
CA TRP A 101 9.83 -5.81 24.36
C TRP A 101 8.75 -5.42 23.34
N ARG A 102 9.02 -5.49 22.04
CA ARG A 102 7.97 -5.34 21.00
C ARG A 102 6.94 -6.47 21.07
N ILE A 103 7.38 -7.71 21.33
CA ILE A 103 6.49 -8.90 21.31
C ILE A 103 5.74 -9.09 22.63
N LEU A 104 6.42 -8.91 23.77
CA LEU A 104 5.92 -9.25 25.11
C LEU A 104 5.79 -8.04 26.04
N GLY A 105 6.32 -6.88 25.64
CA GLY A 105 6.31 -5.69 26.48
C GLY A 105 4.96 -4.97 26.52
N PRO A 106 4.90 -3.80 27.17
CA PRO A 106 3.66 -3.01 27.34
C PRO A 106 2.95 -2.64 26.03
N TYR A 107 3.69 -2.54 24.92
CA TYR A 107 3.16 -2.26 23.59
C TYR A 107 2.94 -3.52 22.73
N TRP A 108 2.88 -4.72 23.32
CA TRP A 108 2.67 -5.96 22.57
C TRP A 108 1.48 -5.87 21.59
N TRP A 109 0.38 -5.27 22.03
CA TRP A 109 -0.84 -5.12 21.25
C TRP A 109 -0.62 -4.38 19.92
N SER A 110 0.26 -3.38 19.87
CA SER A 110 0.54 -2.62 18.64
C SER A 110 1.37 -3.44 17.66
N TYR A 111 2.32 -4.23 18.16
CA TYR A 111 3.14 -5.13 17.34
C TYR A 111 2.30 -6.28 16.75
N TRP A 112 1.45 -6.90 17.55
CA TRP A 112 0.55 -7.97 17.08
C TRP A 112 -0.48 -7.45 16.09
N ALA A 113 -1.03 -6.24 16.32
CA ALA A 113 -1.90 -5.57 15.35
C ALA A 113 -1.17 -5.29 14.04
N MET A 114 0.04 -4.73 14.09
CA MET A 114 0.89 -4.50 12.91
C MET A 114 1.12 -5.79 12.12
N MET A 115 1.61 -6.85 12.77
CA MET A 115 1.91 -8.12 12.12
C MET A 115 0.67 -8.76 11.50
N THR A 116 -0.46 -8.78 12.23
CA THR A 116 -1.70 -9.38 11.73
C THR A 116 -2.26 -8.58 10.54
N CYS A 117 -2.30 -7.25 10.65
CA CYS A 117 -2.85 -6.39 9.61
C CYS A 117 -1.95 -6.30 8.37
N ASN A 118 -0.63 -6.28 8.50
CA ASN A 118 0.28 -6.09 7.37
C ASN A 118 0.78 -7.40 6.76
N VAL A 119 0.98 -8.44 7.57
CA VAL A 119 1.53 -9.72 7.07
C VAL A 119 0.42 -10.70 6.75
N VAL A 120 -0.54 -10.90 7.66
CA VAL A 120 -1.58 -11.95 7.51
C VAL A 120 -2.69 -11.48 6.58
N SER A 121 -3.20 -10.27 6.78
CA SER A 121 -4.38 -9.76 6.06
C SER A 121 -4.21 -9.75 4.53
N PRO A 122 -3.05 -9.33 3.96
CA PRO A 122 -2.88 -9.33 2.50
C PRO A 122 -2.82 -10.73 1.91
N GLN A 123 -2.42 -11.75 2.67
CA GLN A 123 -2.35 -13.12 2.15
C GLN A 123 -3.73 -13.67 1.79
N LEU A 124 -4.81 -13.12 2.36
CA LEU A 124 -6.17 -13.47 1.99
C LEU A 124 -6.48 -13.13 0.51
N PHE A 125 -5.75 -12.19 -0.09
CA PHE A 125 -5.91 -11.86 -1.51
C PHE A 125 -5.29 -12.89 -2.46
N TRP A 126 -4.52 -13.90 -1.99
CA TRP A 126 -4.12 -15.04 -2.83
C TRP A 126 -5.35 -15.74 -3.42
N PHE A 127 -6.44 -15.83 -2.65
CA PHE A 127 -7.70 -16.36 -3.13
C PHE A 127 -8.39 -15.40 -4.12
N LYS A 128 -8.45 -15.80 -5.39
CA LYS A 128 -9.06 -15.01 -6.47
C LYS A 128 -10.49 -14.53 -6.15
N LYS A 129 -11.27 -15.37 -5.45
CA LYS A 129 -12.65 -15.05 -5.03
C LYS A 129 -12.71 -13.85 -4.09
N LEU A 130 -11.78 -13.76 -3.14
CA LEU A 130 -11.69 -12.64 -2.20
C LEU A 130 -11.14 -11.39 -2.89
N ARG A 131 -10.14 -11.55 -3.76
CA ARG A 131 -9.51 -10.45 -4.50
C ARG A 131 -10.43 -9.70 -5.44
N ARG A 132 -11.47 -10.35 -5.96
CA ARG A 132 -12.47 -9.75 -6.86
C ARG A 132 -13.74 -9.29 -6.13
N ASN A 133 -13.83 -9.52 -4.82
CA ASN A 133 -14.97 -9.11 -4.01
C ASN A 133 -14.76 -7.65 -3.55
N VAL A 134 -15.65 -6.76 -4.02
CA VAL A 134 -15.55 -5.31 -3.79
C VAL A 134 -15.71 -4.94 -2.30
N PRO A 135 -16.79 -5.35 -1.59
CA PRO A 135 -16.90 -5.15 -0.15
C PRO A 135 -15.70 -5.65 0.65
N PHE A 136 -15.21 -6.86 0.33
CA PHE A 136 -14.05 -7.43 1.00
C PHE A 136 -12.79 -6.59 0.78
N THR A 137 -12.56 -6.15 -0.46
CA THR A 137 -11.42 -5.28 -0.80
C THR A 137 -11.47 -3.96 -0.03
N PHE A 138 -12.66 -3.37 0.13
CA PHE A 138 -12.84 -2.12 0.88
C PHE A 138 -12.54 -2.28 2.37
N ILE A 139 -13.05 -3.34 3.01
CA ILE A 139 -12.75 -3.62 4.42
C ILE A 139 -11.24 -3.86 4.58
N MET A 140 -10.66 -4.66 3.69
CA MET A 140 -9.25 -5.01 3.76
C MET A 140 -8.33 -3.80 3.54
N SER A 141 -8.71 -2.85 2.68
CA SER A 141 -7.91 -1.65 2.46
C SER A 141 -7.86 -0.74 3.69
N ILE A 142 -8.94 -0.70 4.48
CA ILE A 142 -8.95 -0.02 5.78
C ILE A 142 -8.05 -0.75 6.78
N VAL A 143 -8.15 -2.08 6.87
CA VAL A 143 -7.31 -2.91 7.75
C VAL A 143 -5.83 -2.72 7.44
N VAL A 144 -5.46 -2.72 6.17
CA VAL A 144 -4.07 -2.47 5.72
C VAL A 144 -3.60 -1.07 6.14
N ASN A 145 -4.40 -0.02 5.94
CA ASN A 145 -3.98 1.33 6.35
C ASN A 145 -3.83 1.46 7.88
N ILE A 146 -4.70 0.81 8.66
CA ILE A 146 -4.57 0.75 10.12
C ILE A 146 -3.27 0.02 10.50
N GLY A 147 -2.98 -1.13 9.89
CA GLY A 147 -1.74 -1.85 10.12
C GLY A 147 -0.50 -1.04 9.76
N MET A 148 -0.55 -0.27 8.68
CA MET A 148 0.54 0.61 8.25
C MET A 148 0.72 1.83 9.16
N TRP A 149 -0.35 2.30 9.80
CA TRP A 149 -0.22 3.27 10.87
C TRP A 149 0.45 2.65 12.11
N PHE A 150 0.04 1.43 12.49
CA PHE A 150 0.68 0.69 13.57
C PHE A 150 2.16 0.41 13.30
N GLU A 151 2.55 0.19 12.06
CA GLU A 151 3.96 0.07 11.68
C GLU A 151 4.76 1.30 12.09
N ARG A 152 4.28 2.51 11.78
CA ARG A 152 4.98 3.75 12.15
C ARG A 152 4.97 3.94 13.66
N PHE A 153 3.85 3.63 14.30
CA PHE A 153 3.75 3.67 15.76
C PHE A 153 4.76 2.72 16.42
N VAL A 154 4.87 1.47 15.93
CA VAL A 154 5.82 0.47 16.44
C VAL A 154 7.24 0.94 16.22
N ILE A 155 7.61 1.34 15.00
CA ILE A 155 8.96 1.83 14.73
C ILE A 155 9.29 2.98 15.67
N ILE A 156 8.44 4.00 15.76
CA ILE A 156 8.76 5.23 16.49
C ILE A 156 8.65 5.02 18.01
N VAL A 157 7.45 4.70 18.49
CA VAL A 157 7.14 4.72 19.93
C VAL A 157 7.83 3.57 20.65
N THR A 158 7.77 2.34 20.12
CA THR A 158 8.31 1.19 20.86
C THR A 158 9.84 1.20 20.94
N SER A 159 10.51 1.84 19.99
CA SER A 159 11.98 1.99 20.00
C SER A 159 12.45 3.16 20.87
N LEU A 160 11.62 4.19 21.08
CA LEU A 160 11.95 5.35 21.91
C LEU A 160 11.53 5.21 23.38
N TYR A 161 10.46 4.46 23.67
CA TYR A 161 9.97 4.31 25.05
C TYR A 161 10.97 3.62 25.98
N ARG A 162 11.81 2.74 25.41
CA ARG A 162 12.93 2.09 26.09
C ARG A 162 14.16 2.12 25.20
N ASP A 163 15.01 3.11 25.44
CA ASP A 163 16.34 3.22 24.85
C ASP A 163 17.40 2.57 25.77
N TYR A 164 18.67 2.84 25.49
CA TYR A 164 19.81 2.24 26.20
C TYR A 164 19.82 2.51 27.71
N LEU A 165 19.19 3.58 28.19
CA LEU A 165 19.27 4.04 29.58
C LEU A 165 17.96 3.73 30.32
N PRO A 166 17.97 2.87 31.36
CA PRO A 166 16.74 2.60 32.12
C PRO A 166 16.09 3.83 32.77
N GLY A 167 16.87 4.88 33.04
CA GLY A 167 16.37 6.13 33.64
C GLY A 167 15.52 7.00 32.71
N SER A 168 15.57 6.79 31.39
CA SER A 168 14.78 7.52 30.38
C SER A 168 13.50 6.77 29.97
N TRP A 169 13.24 5.60 30.55
CA TRP A 169 12.10 4.79 30.16
C TRP A 169 10.77 5.44 30.52
N THR A 170 9.93 5.67 29.51
CA THR A 170 8.66 6.37 29.68
C THR A 170 7.59 5.84 28.75
N TYR A 171 6.39 5.59 29.28
CA TYR A 171 5.27 5.11 28.48
C TYR A 171 4.55 6.29 27.83
N TYR A 172 4.53 6.31 26.50
CA TYR A 172 3.79 7.28 25.71
C TYR A 172 2.29 6.99 25.77
N THR A 173 1.53 7.98 26.24
CA THR A 173 0.08 8.05 26.12
C THR A 173 -0.29 9.26 25.28
N PRO A 174 -1.03 9.10 24.17
CA PRO A 174 -1.36 10.21 23.31
C PRO A 174 -2.26 11.20 24.04
N THR A 175 -1.93 12.49 23.94
CA THR A 175 -2.76 13.54 24.53
C THR A 175 -3.93 13.89 23.61
N TRP A 176 -5.02 14.42 24.17
CA TRP A 176 -6.19 14.82 23.36
C TRP A 176 -5.84 15.76 22.19
N PRO A 177 -4.96 16.78 22.35
CA PRO A 177 -4.54 17.62 21.23
C PRO A 177 -3.85 16.84 20.11
N GLU A 178 -2.99 15.86 20.43
CA GLU A 178 -2.29 15.04 19.43
C GLU A 178 -3.28 14.22 18.59
N VAL A 179 -4.27 13.61 19.25
CA VAL A 179 -5.36 12.88 18.57
C VAL A 179 -6.17 13.84 17.71
N GLY A 180 -6.47 15.04 18.22
CA GLY A 180 -7.16 16.10 17.48
C GLY A 180 -6.41 16.54 16.21
N PHE A 181 -5.09 16.75 16.29
CA PHE A 181 -4.26 17.06 15.13
C PHE A 181 -4.25 15.92 14.11
N TYR A 182 -4.10 14.67 14.58
CA TYR A 182 -4.15 13.50 13.70
C TYR A 182 -5.48 13.40 12.96
N LEU A 183 -6.61 13.54 13.67
CA LEU A 183 -7.94 13.57 13.05
C LEU A 183 -8.12 14.77 12.10
N GLY A 184 -7.53 15.92 12.43
CA GLY A 184 -7.49 17.11 11.58
C GLY A 184 -6.83 16.84 10.22
N THR A 185 -5.83 15.97 10.16
CA THR A 185 -5.19 15.59 8.87
C THR A 185 -6.17 14.87 7.94
N PHE A 186 -7.04 13.99 8.47
CA PHE A 186 -8.10 13.37 7.68
C PHE A 186 -9.11 14.41 7.20
N GLY A 187 -9.52 15.33 8.08
CA GLY A 187 -10.43 16.42 7.72
C GLY A 187 -9.88 17.26 6.57
N LEU A 188 -8.61 17.67 6.65
CA LEU A 188 -7.94 18.42 5.59
C LEU A 188 -7.86 17.61 4.30
N PHE A 189 -7.41 16.35 4.39
CA PHE A 189 -7.29 15.45 3.24
C PHE A 189 -8.62 15.27 2.51
N PHE A 190 -9.69 14.90 3.22
CA PHE A 190 -11.00 14.68 2.62
C PHE A 190 -11.60 15.97 2.08
N THR A 191 -11.38 17.12 2.74
CA THR A 191 -11.80 18.42 2.21
C THR A 191 -11.15 18.69 0.86
N CYS A 192 -9.82 18.58 0.77
CA CYS A 192 -9.09 18.75 -0.49
C CYS A 192 -9.52 17.72 -1.55
N PHE A 193 -9.70 16.47 -1.16
CA PHE A 193 -10.14 15.39 -2.05
C PHE A 193 -11.53 15.65 -2.62
N PHE A 194 -12.50 16.07 -1.79
CA PHE A 194 -13.85 16.38 -2.25
C PHE A 194 -13.89 17.64 -3.12
N LEU A 195 -13.09 18.67 -2.80
CA LEU A 195 -12.93 19.82 -3.69
C LEU A 195 -12.39 19.39 -5.05
N PHE A 196 -11.35 18.55 -5.09
CA PHE A 196 -10.82 18.01 -6.33
C PHE A 196 -11.89 17.22 -7.10
N ALA A 197 -12.58 16.29 -6.44
CA ALA A 197 -13.60 15.45 -7.05
C ALA A 197 -14.82 16.23 -7.56
N LYS A 198 -15.10 17.41 -6.99
CA LYS A 198 -16.19 18.30 -7.40
C LYS A 198 -15.80 19.18 -8.60
N TYR A 199 -14.59 19.73 -8.61
CA TYR A 199 -14.18 20.73 -9.60
C TYR A 199 -13.40 20.15 -10.79
N PHE A 200 -12.80 18.97 -10.66
CA PHE A 200 -11.98 18.34 -11.69
C PHE A 200 -12.48 16.94 -12.07
N PRO A 201 -12.20 16.46 -13.29
CA PRO A 201 -12.52 15.10 -13.69
C PRO A 201 -11.67 14.09 -12.90
N VAL A 202 -12.33 13.19 -12.17
CA VAL A 202 -11.68 12.16 -11.33
C VAL A 202 -10.97 11.08 -12.17
N ILE A 203 -11.38 10.92 -13.43
CA ILE A 203 -10.78 10.01 -14.40
C ILE A 203 -10.05 10.78 -15.50
N ALA A 204 -8.91 10.24 -15.95
CA ALA A 204 -8.16 10.79 -17.08
C ALA A 204 -8.85 10.46 -18.41
N ILE A 205 -9.83 11.28 -18.81
CA ILE A 205 -10.67 11.06 -20.01
C ILE A 205 -9.82 10.91 -21.29
N ALA A 206 -8.73 11.68 -21.41
CA ALA A 206 -7.85 11.65 -22.57
C ALA A 206 -7.17 10.29 -22.76
N GLU A 207 -6.60 9.73 -21.67
CA GLU A 207 -5.94 8.43 -21.67
C GLU A 207 -6.94 7.29 -21.94
N ILE A 208 -8.11 7.34 -21.32
CA ILE A 208 -9.16 6.33 -21.54
C ILE A 208 -9.57 6.30 -23.02
N LYS A 209 -9.79 7.47 -23.64
CA LYS A 209 -10.11 7.56 -25.07
C LYS A 209 -8.99 6.99 -25.95
N PHE A 210 -7.74 7.24 -25.60
CA PHE A 210 -6.58 6.73 -26.34
C PHE A 210 -6.45 5.19 -26.22
N VAL A 211 -6.58 4.64 -25.02
CA VAL A 211 -6.51 3.20 -24.77
C VAL A 211 -7.69 2.46 -25.40
N LEU A 212 -8.90 3.00 -25.33
CA LEU A 212 -10.06 2.41 -26.01
C LEU A 212 -9.88 2.38 -27.54
N LYS A 213 -9.21 3.39 -28.10
CA LYS A 213 -8.88 3.45 -29.54
C LYS A 213 -7.74 2.52 -29.96
N THR A 214 -6.97 1.99 -29.00
CA THR A 214 -5.79 1.12 -29.27
C THR A 214 -5.99 -0.33 -28.80
N SER A 215 -6.88 -0.59 -27.84
CA SER A 215 -7.06 -1.90 -27.21
C SER A 215 -8.50 -2.25 -26.83
N GLY A 216 -9.48 -1.42 -27.21
CA GLY A 216 -10.90 -1.66 -26.93
C GLY A 216 -11.45 -2.90 -27.63
N GLU A 217 -12.52 -3.49 -27.08
CA GLU A 217 -13.21 -4.65 -27.69
C GLU A 217 -13.64 -4.38 -29.14
N ALA A 218 -14.07 -3.15 -29.44
CA ALA A 218 -14.42 -2.73 -30.80
C ALA A 218 -13.22 -2.80 -31.77
N GLN A 219 -12.00 -2.53 -31.31
CA GLN A 219 -10.81 -2.66 -32.13
C GLN A 219 -10.31 -4.09 -32.20
N LYS A 220 -10.41 -4.87 -31.11
CA LYS A 220 -10.15 -6.32 -31.17
C LYS A 220 -11.10 -7.02 -32.13
N ALA A 221 -12.37 -6.62 -32.17
CA ALA A 221 -13.33 -7.09 -33.16
C ALA A 221 -12.93 -6.68 -34.58
N ARG A 222 -12.44 -5.44 -34.80
CA ARG A 222 -11.89 -5.02 -36.11
C ARG A 222 -10.64 -5.81 -36.50
N MET A 223 -9.70 -6.03 -35.59
CA MET A 223 -8.49 -6.82 -35.86
C MET A 223 -8.81 -8.29 -36.09
N ALA A 224 -9.78 -8.88 -35.40
CA ALA A 224 -10.20 -10.26 -35.61
C ALA A 224 -10.72 -10.51 -37.04
N VAL A 225 -11.37 -9.51 -37.65
CA VAL A 225 -11.79 -9.56 -39.07
C VAL A 225 -10.58 -9.54 -40.01
N ILE A 226 -9.51 -8.84 -39.65
CA ILE A 226 -8.27 -8.78 -40.43
C ILE A 226 -7.47 -10.08 -40.27
N ASP A 227 -7.37 -10.61 -39.05
CA ASP A 227 -6.67 -11.87 -38.74
C ASP A 227 -7.34 -13.10 -39.38
N GLN A 228 -8.63 -13.01 -39.73
CA GLN A 228 -9.35 -14.06 -40.45
C GLN A 228 -9.07 -14.07 -41.96
N LYS A 229 -8.47 -13.01 -42.53
CA LYS A 229 -8.13 -12.95 -43.95
C LYS A 229 -6.88 -13.78 -44.23
N SER A 230 -6.88 -14.45 -45.39
CA SER A 230 -5.68 -15.10 -45.92
C SER A 230 -4.59 -14.05 -46.19
N THR A 231 -3.32 -14.40 -45.98
CA THR A 231 -2.17 -13.51 -46.25
C THR A 231 -2.18 -12.96 -47.67
N GLU A 232 -2.62 -13.76 -48.65
CA GLU A 232 -2.74 -13.34 -50.06
C GLU A 232 -3.86 -12.32 -50.27
N GLU A 233 -4.99 -12.50 -49.58
CA GLU A 233 -6.17 -11.63 -49.63
C GLU A 233 -5.87 -10.26 -48.99
N PHE A 234 -5.14 -10.24 -47.88
CA PHE A 234 -4.71 -9.02 -47.20
C PHE A 234 -3.77 -8.18 -48.06
N VAL A 235 -2.81 -8.82 -48.74
CA VAL A 235 -1.85 -8.14 -49.63
C VAL A 235 -2.55 -7.58 -50.86
N HIS A 236 -3.50 -8.31 -51.45
CA HIS A 236 -4.25 -7.85 -52.61
C HIS A 236 -5.12 -6.61 -52.32
N GLU A 237 -5.76 -6.54 -51.15
CA GLU A 237 -6.54 -5.37 -50.72
C GLU A 237 -5.66 -4.13 -50.47
N GLN A 238 -4.51 -4.30 -49.82
CA GLN A 238 -3.57 -3.19 -49.58
C GLN A 238 -2.95 -2.65 -50.87
N MET A 239 -2.69 -3.52 -51.85
CA MET A 239 -2.17 -3.11 -53.16
C MET A 239 -3.23 -2.46 -54.06
N ALA A 240 -4.52 -2.80 -53.90
CA ALA A 240 -5.60 -2.17 -54.66
C ALA A 240 -5.97 -0.75 -54.17
N HIS A 241 -5.48 -0.35 -53.00
CA HIS A 241 -5.69 0.98 -52.41
C HIS A 241 -4.55 1.98 -52.68
N HIS A 242 -3.54 1.58 -53.45
CA HIS A 242 -2.49 2.44 -53.99
C HIS A 242 -2.69 2.67 -55.49
#